data_AF-A0A6N7WW94-F1
#
_entry.id   AF-A0A6N7WW94-F1
#
_cell.length_a   1.000
_cell.length_b   1.000
_cell.length_c   1.000
_cell.angle_alpha   90.00
_cell.angle_beta   90.00
_cell.angle_gamma   90.00
#
_symmetry.space_group_name_H-M   'P 1'
#
loop_
_entity.id
_entity.type
_entity.pdbx_description
1 polymer ?
#
loop_
_entity_poly.entity_id
_entity_poly.type
_entity_poly.pdbx_seq_one_letter_code
_entity_poly.pdbx_strand_id
1 'polypeptide(L)'
;MKIKNGYMLREVAGEAVVVPTGEATLNFQGIISLNETGALLWKELEQGCEKKDLVQALLDEYEVDAETAEKDVNEFLKRADDAGLIDG
;
A
#
# COMPACT_ATOMS: atom_id res chain seq x y z
N MET A 1 7.19 -9.28 1.69
CA MET A 1 6.69 -8.48 0.55
C MET A 1 7.18 -7.05 0.72
N LYS A 2 7.48 -6.35 -0.39
CA LYS A 2 7.95 -4.96 -0.32
C LYS A 2 7.49 -4.14 -1.52
N ILE A 3 7.22 -2.86 -1.31
CA ILE A 3 6.99 -1.90 -2.39
C ILE A 3 8.23 -1.80 -3.30
N LYS A 4 8.00 -1.72 -4.61
CA LYS A 4 9.06 -1.49 -5.60
C LYS A 4 9.73 -0.13 -5.39
N ASN A 5 11.03 -0.08 -5.63
CA ASN A 5 11.75 1.18 -5.62
C ASN A 5 11.19 2.14 -6.71
N GLY A 6 11.28 3.44 -6.43
CA GLY A 6 10.78 4.46 -7.35
C GLY A 6 9.33 4.87 -7.13
N TYR A 7 8.67 4.41 -6.07
CA TYR A 7 7.37 4.94 -5.64
C TYR A 7 7.52 5.63 -4.28
N MET A 8 6.92 6.81 -4.13
CA MET A 8 7.00 7.59 -2.90
C MET A 8 5.60 7.98 -2.44
N LEU A 9 5.29 7.67 -1.17
CA LEU A 9 4.07 8.15 -0.53
C LEU A 9 4.24 9.63 -0.14
N ARG A 10 3.27 10.45 -0.50
CA ARG A 10 3.16 11.88 -0.17
C ARG A 10 1.77 12.14 0.40
N GLU A 11 1.66 13.11 1.28
CA GLU A 11 0.36 13.64 1.70
C GLU A 11 0.12 14.97 1.00
N VAL A 12 -1.02 15.09 0.32
CA VAL A 12 -1.43 16.30 -0.42
C VAL A 12 -2.86 16.62 -0.04
N ALA A 13 -3.09 17.82 0.52
CA ALA A 13 -4.41 18.27 0.96
C ALA A 13 -5.13 17.31 1.94
N GLY A 14 -4.37 16.55 2.74
CA GLY A 14 -4.90 15.55 3.68
C GLY A 14 -5.20 14.19 3.05
N GLU A 15 -4.90 14.01 1.76
CA GLU A 15 -5.02 12.72 1.07
C GLU A 15 -3.64 12.09 0.87
N ALA A 16 -3.56 10.78 1.07
CA ALA A 16 -2.36 10.02 0.81
C ALA A 16 -2.27 9.70 -0.69
N VAL A 17 -1.20 10.13 -1.35
CA VAL A 17 -0.96 9.89 -2.77
C VAL A 17 0.41 9.28 -3.00
N VAL A 18 0.50 8.25 -3.82
CA VAL A 18 1.75 7.67 -4.27
C VAL A 18 2.13 8.28 -5.61
N VAL A 19 3.34 8.80 -5.67
CA VAL A 19 3.94 9.37 -6.87
C VAL A 19 5.10 8.48 -7.36
N PRO A 20 5.11 8.11 -8.65
CA PRO A 20 6.28 7.48 -9.25
C PRO A 20 7.42 8.49 -9.36
N THR A 21 8.65 8.02 -9.19
CA THR A 21 9.89 8.78 -9.22
C THR A 21 10.96 7.96 -9.94
N GLY A 22 11.95 8.64 -10.53
CA GLY A 22 13.00 7.96 -11.29
C GLY A 22 12.44 7.15 -12.46
N GLU A 23 12.92 5.92 -12.65
CA GLU A 23 12.53 5.03 -13.75
C GLU A 23 11.06 4.60 -13.69
N ALA A 24 10.42 4.63 -12.52
CA ALA A 24 8.99 4.33 -12.39
C ALA A 24 8.11 5.31 -13.20
N THR A 25 8.57 6.56 -13.39
CA THR A 25 7.85 7.57 -14.21
C THR A 25 7.74 7.22 -15.68
N LEU A 26 8.62 6.33 -16.18
CA LEU A 26 8.58 5.84 -17.57
C LEU A 26 7.52 4.76 -17.75
N ASN A 27 7.24 4.00 -16.68
CA ASN A 27 6.28 2.89 -16.69
C ASN A 27 4.89 3.35 -16.23
N PHE A 28 4.81 4.37 -15.37
CA PHE A 28 3.57 4.87 -14.81
C PHE A 28 3.55 6.41 -14.80
N GLN A 29 2.62 6.99 -15.56
CA GLN A 29 2.45 8.45 -15.70
C GLN A 29 1.18 8.93 -14.98
N GLY A 30 1.06 8.60 -13.70
CA GLY A 30 -0.10 8.96 -12.88
C GLY A 30 0.23 9.07 -11.40
N ILE A 31 -0.79 9.42 -10.61
CA ILE A 31 -0.76 9.35 -9.15
C ILE A 31 -1.72 8.27 -8.69
N ILE A 32 -1.35 7.55 -7.64
CA ILE A 32 -2.24 6.57 -7.00
C ILE A 32 -2.74 7.20 -5.72
N SER A 33 -4.03 7.49 -5.66
CA SER A 33 -4.66 7.98 -4.43
C SER A 33 -4.99 6.79 -3.53
N LEU A 34 -4.57 6.87 -2.28
CA LEU A 34 -4.85 5.91 -1.23
C LEU A 34 -5.81 6.52 -0.21
N ASN A 35 -6.76 5.72 0.25
CA ASN A 35 -7.50 6.03 1.47
C ASN A 35 -6.61 5.80 2.70
N GLU A 36 -7.11 6.13 3.89
CA GLU A 36 -6.37 5.99 5.15
C GLU A 36 -5.86 4.55 5.37
N THR A 37 -6.71 3.56 5.12
CA THR A 37 -6.37 2.13 5.21
C THR A 37 -5.24 1.76 4.23
N GLY A 38 -5.35 2.16 2.97
CA GLY A 38 -4.32 1.90 1.96
C GLY A 38 -3.00 2.60 2.27
N ALA A 39 -3.04 3.80 2.84
CA ALA A 39 -1.87 4.54 3.25
C ALA A 39 -1.14 3.85 4.41
N LEU A 40 -1.87 3.30 5.37
CA LEU A 40 -1.31 2.50 6.46
C LEU A 40 -0.63 1.24 5.90
N LEU A 41 -1.32 0.46 5.07
CA LEU A 41 -0.77 -0.75 4.45
C LEU A 41 0.47 -0.46 3.59
N TRP A 42 0.47 0.67 2.88
CA TRP A 42 1.61 1.10 2.07
C TRP A 42 2.85 1.36 2.93
N LYS A 43 2.71 2.06 4.07
CA LYS A 43 3.82 2.36 4.98
C LYS A 43 4.47 1.11 5.55
N GLU A 44 3.66 0.09 5.85
CA GLU A 44 4.16 -1.21 6.32
C GLU A 44 4.93 -1.94 5.21
N LEU A 45 4.38 -1.98 3.99
CA LEU A 45 5.05 -2.60 2.84
C LEU A 45 6.32 -1.84 2.40
N GLU A 46 6.39 -0.53 2.63
CA GLU A 46 7.59 0.28 2.33
C GLU A 46 8.77 -0.14 3.22
N GLN A 47 8.49 -0.45 4.49
CA GLN A 47 9.46 -0.98 5.45
C GLN A 47 9.82 -2.45 5.16
N GLY A 48 8.89 -3.18 4.53
CA GLY A 48 9.03 -4.58 4.18
C GLY A 48 8.49 -5.47 5.28
N CYS A 49 7.39 -6.15 5.00
CA CYS A 49 6.63 -6.91 6.00
C CYS A 49 6.04 -8.19 5.39
N GLU A 50 5.47 -9.04 6.23
CA GLU A 50 4.65 -10.17 5.81
C GLU A 50 3.17 -9.80 5.78
N LYS A 51 2.36 -10.64 5.12
CA LYS A 51 0.91 -10.45 5.07
C LYS A 51 0.29 -10.37 6.47
N LYS A 52 0.81 -11.16 7.42
CA LYS A 52 0.31 -11.19 8.79
C LYS A 52 0.50 -9.87 9.52
N ASP A 53 1.61 -9.19 9.28
CA ASP A 53 1.88 -7.88 9.88
C ASP A 53 0.88 -6.83 9.38
N LEU A 54 0.54 -6.88 8.09
CA LEU A 54 -0.49 -6.00 7.51
C LEU A 54 -1.86 -6.21 8.13
N VAL A 55 -2.25 -7.46 8.34
CA VAL A 55 -3.53 -7.80 9.00
C VAL A 55 -3.52 -7.30 10.43
N GLN A 56 -2.42 -7.53 11.16
CA GLN A 56 -2.27 -7.05 12.52
C GLN A 56 -2.34 -5.52 12.59
N ALA A 57 -1.70 -4.81 11.67
CA ALA A 57 -1.75 -3.35 11.61
C ALA A 57 -3.18 -2.81 11.42
N LEU A 58 -4.02 -3.50 10.63
CA LEU A 58 -5.43 -3.13 10.52
C LEU A 58 -6.23 -3.43 11.79
N LEU A 59 -5.95 -4.55 12.46
CA LEU A 59 -6.61 -4.91 13.72
C LEU A 59 -6.22 -4.00 14.89
N ASP A 60 -5.00 -3.46 14.89
CA ASP A 60 -4.53 -2.51 15.90
C ASP A 60 -5.08 -1.09 15.66
N GLU A 61 -5.18 -0.65 14.40
CA GLU A 61 -5.65 0.70 14.07
C GLU A 61 -7.19 0.79 14.01
N TYR A 62 -7.86 -0.28 13.59
CA TYR A 62 -9.31 -0.31 13.38
C TYR A 62 -9.98 -1.38 14.23
N GLU A 63 -11.16 -1.06 14.77
CA GLU A 63 -12.01 -2.03 15.48
C GLU A 63 -12.77 -2.91 14.47
N VAL A 64 -12.03 -3.79 13.79
CA VAL A 64 -12.55 -4.75 12.81
C VAL A 64 -12.18 -6.18 13.21
N ASP A 65 -12.90 -7.15 12.66
CA ASP A 65 -12.55 -8.56 12.85
C ASP A 65 -11.43 -9.01 11.88
N ALA A 66 -10.79 -10.13 12.22
CA ALA A 66 -9.67 -10.67 11.46
C ALA A 66 -10.06 -11.07 10.03
N GLU A 67 -11.29 -11.54 9.78
CA GLU A 67 -11.74 -11.91 8.44
C GLU A 67 -11.85 -10.67 7.53
N THR A 68 -12.43 -9.60 8.05
CA THR A 68 -12.50 -8.30 7.38
C THR A 68 -11.10 -7.75 7.10
N ALA A 69 -10.22 -7.68 8.10
CA ALA A 69 -8.85 -7.21 7.93
C ALA A 69 -8.08 -8.05 6.89
N GLU A 70 -8.19 -9.38 6.93
CA GLU A 70 -7.56 -10.26 5.93
C GLU A 70 -8.08 -9.99 4.52
N LYS A 71 -9.38 -9.75 4.38
CA LYS A 71 -9.99 -9.46 3.08
C LYS A 71 -9.47 -8.14 2.52
N ASP A 72 -9.45 -7.07 3.33
CA ASP A 72 -8.93 -5.76 2.92
C ASP A 72 -7.45 -5.84 2.52
N VAL A 73 -6.62 -6.53 3.32
CA VAL A 73 -5.20 -6.75 2.99
C VAL A 73 -5.05 -7.52 1.68
N ASN A 74 -5.83 -8.59 1.47
CA ASN A 74 -5.77 -9.34 0.22
C ASN A 74 -6.19 -8.51 -1.00
N GLU A 75 -7.27 -7.72 -0.89
CA GLU A 75 -7.71 -6.83 -1.98
C GLU A 75 -6.66 -5.77 -2.29
N PHE A 76 -6.05 -5.18 -1.26
CA PHE A 76 -4.97 -4.21 -1.40
C PHE A 76 -3.76 -4.82 -2.11
N LEU A 77 -3.25 -5.95 -1.61
CA LEU A 77 -2.10 -6.64 -2.19
C LEU A 77 -2.36 -7.05 -3.64
N LYS A 78 -3.56 -7.56 -3.94
CA LYS A 78 -3.93 -7.92 -5.32
C LYS A 78 -3.91 -6.71 -6.25
N ARG A 79 -4.43 -5.56 -5.83
CA ARG A 79 -4.39 -4.33 -6.64
C ARG A 79 -2.97 -3.80 -6.81
N ALA A 80 -2.16 -3.86 -5.75
CA ALA A 80 -0.76 -3.46 -5.81
C ALA A 80 0.06 -4.37 -6.75
N ASP A 81 -0.20 -5.68 -6.73
CA ASP A 81 0.43 -6.67 -7.62
C ASP A 81 0.02 -6.46 -9.08
N ASP A 82 -1.28 -6.30 -9.36
CA ASP A 82 -1.82 -6.06 -10.71
C ASP A 82 -1.29 -4.75 -11.31
N ALA A 83 -1.09 -3.73 -10.47
CA ALA A 83 -0.44 -2.48 -10.84
C ALA A 83 1.10 -2.57 -10.89
N GLY A 84 1.68 -3.73 -10.55
CA GLY A 84 3.12 -3.98 -10.60
C GLY A 84 3.94 -3.19 -9.57
N LEU A 85 3.33 -2.82 -8.43
CA LEU A 85 3.90 -1.93 -7.40
C LEU A 85 4.65 -2.66 -6.29
N ILE A 86 4.49 -3.97 -6.16
CA ILE A 86 5.16 -4.81 -5.16
C ILE A 86 6.09 -5.82 -5.84
N ASP A 87 7.19 -6.15 -5.16
CA ASP A 87 8.04 -7.29 -5.47
C ASP A 87 7.67 -8.47 -4.56
N GLY A 88 7.49 -9.63 -5.19
CA GLY A 88 7.15 -10.91 -4.55
C GLY A 88 8.32 -11.54 -3.82
#